data_AF-A0A2H0D640-F1
#
_entry.id   AF-A0A2H0D640-F1
#
_cell.length_a   1.000
_cell.length_b   1.000
_cell.length_c   1.000
_cell.angle_alpha   90.00
_cell.angle_beta   90.00
_cell.angle_gamma   90.00
#
_symmetry.space_group_name_H-M   'P 1'
#
loop_
_entity.id
_entity.type
_entity.pdbx_description
1 polymer ?
#
loop_
_entity_poly.entity_id
_entity_poly.type
_entity_poly.pdbx_seq_one_letter_code
_entity_poly.pdbx_strand_id
1 'polypeptide(L)'
;LKGNFLSNVNHYKIPSENISGYNNKAKMVYEFEAADIGGSYLYPAMVRSFREAGMQFATMFSYEPSQIAWSNTEYPTHFMNLLYTPSKAISLLIAGYAFHELPLKKSYGEYPENNQFENFRVSYDDDLSVVNSDSCFYHSNSTVDIPQNIKSLKHIAGCANSALVQYDGTGAYFLDKLDDGIWKLEVYPDALWLCDPFEPTSMQREVARLYRNERTIFIKLADLTNKFFANSLKGKKQITFEVENSEFKIKPGIYLLSTSQVNKKTIHRNLSGSEKFLTGLYVPNENSDQVDIVNLSNEKQLGGKPVRFKFQIAAEKEISGAELYVKRFGWRNFVKYSLTKGEGFTYSFQDSSKIFSEGELQYCVSIKTENKYVTFPGGINGSPNDWDFRTDIPWKVLINKPGENINLFSASHDRKDLLFPHYSKTMQYDVTYKSGSDGNTASLAVKVRYSDENKIPFGVQLAVDEKVKSVYDEQNDFSYIVIRGRSNQNITSSVKLNLLTDDGRSFTSNVELQTQWQEIVVPLPTFKVGSSLVLPNSYPLFLPRVRESLSDAKELNPFNFCAIQIVCEDNMKEKKETGFEIESIYLTTQNQMPE
;
A
#
# COMPACT_ATOMS: atom_id res chain seq x y z
N LEU A 1 4.01 -6.49 -2.93
CA LEU A 1 4.49 -5.53 -3.94
C LEU A 1 4.28 -4.11 -3.46
N LYS A 2 5.29 -3.25 -3.61
CA LYS A 2 5.20 -1.80 -3.36
C LYS A 2 5.22 -1.02 -4.67
N GLY A 3 4.66 0.19 -4.67
CA GLY A 3 4.61 1.07 -5.85
C GLY A 3 3.24 1.15 -6.50
N ASN A 4 3.14 2.06 -7.47
CA ASN A 4 1.91 2.35 -8.22
C ASN A 4 1.77 1.46 -9.45
N PHE A 5 0.74 0.60 -9.46
CA PHE A 5 0.46 -0.33 -10.55
C PHE A 5 -0.76 0.06 -11.41
N LEU A 6 -1.35 1.25 -11.22
CA LEU A 6 -2.52 1.69 -12.02
C LEU A 6 -2.21 1.72 -13.53
N SER A 7 -0.99 2.10 -13.88
CA SER A 7 -0.55 2.10 -15.28
C SER A 7 -0.44 0.69 -15.89
N ASN A 8 -0.21 -0.34 -15.07
CA ASN A 8 -0.11 -1.74 -15.53
C ASN A 8 -1.48 -2.32 -15.93
N VAL A 9 -2.56 -1.79 -15.37
CA VAL A 9 -3.94 -2.26 -15.62
C VAL A 9 -4.74 -1.30 -16.50
N ASN A 10 -4.04 -0.33 -17.11
CA ASN A 10 -4.64 0.75 -17.88
C ASN A 10 -5.50 0.23 -19.05
N HIS A 11 -5.00 -0.79 -19.76
CA HIS A 11 -5.64 -1.38 -20.94
C HIS A 11 -5.70 -2.90 -20.86
N TYR A 12 -6.85 -3.48 -21.21
CA TYR A 12 -6.98 -4.92 -21.36
C TYR A 12 -7.10 -5.31 -22.84
N LYS A 13 -6.00 -5.79 -23.43
CA LYS A 13 -5.97 -6.19 -24.85
C LYS A 13 -6.46 -7.61 -25.04
N ILE A 14 -7.34 -7.83 -26.03
CA ILE A 14 -7.85 -9.16 -26.40
C ILE A 14 -7.19 -9.61 -27.73
N PRO A 15 -6.26 -10.58 -27.72
CA PRO A 15 -5.51 -10.97 -28.92
C PRO A 15 -6.37 -11.53 -30.05
N SER A 16 -7.52 -12.11 -29.71
CA SER A 16 -8.44 -12.78 -30.63
C SER A 16 -9.49 -11.85 -31.24
N GLU A 17 -9.37 -10.53 -31.07
CA GLU A 17 -10.33 -9.55 -31.57
C GLU A 17 -10.55 -9.61 -33.09
N ASN A 18 -9.53 -10.05 -33.84
CA ASN A 18 -9.55 -10.17 -35.30
C ASN A 18 -10.09 -11.52 -35.81
N ILE A 19 -10.48 -12.44 -34.92
CA ILE A 19 -11.00 -13.76 -35.32
C ILE A 19 -12.45 -13.63 -35.81
N SER A 20 -12.78 -14.29 -36.92
CA SER A 20 -14.15 -14.31 -37.46
C SER A 20 -15.17 -14.76 -36.40
N GLY A 21 -16.26 -14.01 -36.27
CA GLY A 21 -17.31 -14.28 -35.28
C GLY A 21 -17.02 -13.77 -33.86
N TYR A 22 -15.84 -13.17 -33.60
CA TYR A 22 -15.47 -12.59 -32.29
C TYR A 22 -16.55 -11.65 -31.73
N ASN A 23 -17.10 -10.79 -32.60
CA ASN A 23 -18.13 -9.84 -32.21
C ASN A 23 -19.42 -10.50 -31.70
N ASN A 24 -19.69 -11.75 -32.08
CA ASN A 24 -20.88 -12.51 -31.69
C ASN A 24 -20.65 -13.41 -30.46
N LYS A 25 -19.48 -13.30 -29.81
CA LYS A 25 -19.16 -14.09 -28.61
C LYS A 25 -19.27 -13.26 -27.35
N ALA A 26 -19.77 -13.91 -26.30
CA ALA A 26 -19.67 -13.41 -24.94
C ALA A 26 -18.21 -13.33 -24.53
N LYS A 27 -17.84 -12.27 -23.82
CA LYS A 27 -16.47 -12.01 -23.37
C LYS A 27 -16.42 -12.09 -21.86
N MET A 28 -15.47 -12.86 -21.34
CA MET A 28 -15.29 -13.01 -19.91
C MET A 28 -13.82 -12.91 -19.51
N VAL A 29 -13.59 -12.41 -18.30
CA VAL A 29 -12.33 -12.56 -17.59
C VAL A 29 -12.55 -13.57 -16.47
N TYR A 30 -11.68 -14.57 -16.38
CA TYR A 30 -11.77 -15.59 -15.34
C TYR A 30 -10.49 -15.55 -14.49
N GLU A 31 -10.66 -15.51 -13.18
CA GLU A 31 -9.58 -15.49 -12.17
C GLU A 31 -8.67 -14.26 -12.28
N PHE A 32 -9.24 -13.05 -12.27
CA PHE A 32 -8.44 -11.84 -12.12
C PHE A 32 -8.14 -11.54 -10.65
N GLU A 33 -6.99 -10.92 -10.38
CA GLU A 33 -6.62 -10.47 -9.03
C GLU A 33 -5.51 -9.41 -9.06
N ALA A 34 -5.51 -8.52 -8.06
CA ALA A 34 -4.40 -7.64 -7.72
C ALA A 34 -3.34 -8.41 -6.89
N ALA A 35 -2.69 -9.38 -7.54
CA ALA A 35 -1.74 -10.29 -6.93
C ALA A 35 -0.60 -9.56 -6.20
N ASP A 36 -0.32 -9.99 -4.96
CA ASP A 36 0.70 -9.45 -4.05
C ASP A 36 0.56 -7.95 -3.72
N ILE A 37 -0.60 -7.35 -3.99
CA ILE A 37 -0.89 -5.94 -3.72
C ILE A 37 -1.90 -5.87 -2.57
N GLY A 38 -1.47 -5.22 -1.47
CA GLY A 38 -2.33 -4.98 -0.31
C GLY A 38 -3.22 -3.75 -0.42
N GLY A 39 -2.95 -2.88 -1.39
CA GLY A 39 -3.70 -1.65 -1.61
C GLY A 39 -5.12 -1.88 -2.15
N SER A 40 -5.95 -0.86 -2.01
CA SER A 40 -7.38 -0.85 -2.30
C SER A 40 -7.76 0.02 -3.51
N TYR A 41 -6.81 0.40 -4.36
CA TYR A 41 -7.03 1.27 -5.52
C TYR A 41 -7.18 0.55 -6.87
N LEU A 42 -6.79 -0.74 -6.96
CA LEU A 42 -6.53 -1.37 -8.26
C LEU A 42 -7.76 -2.05 -8.89
N TYR A 43 -8.70 -2.60 -8.12
CA TYR A 43 -9.81 -3.37 -8.69
C TYR A 43 -10.74 -2.58 -9.59
N PRO A 44 -11.18 -1.36 -9.23
CA PRO A 44 -12.04 -0.58 -10.12
C PRO A 44 -11.31 -0.18 -11.41
N ALA A 45 -10.00 0.05 -11.36
CA ALA A 45 -9.18 0.32 -12.54
C ALA A 45 -9.10 -0.90 -13.48
N MET A 46 -8.92 -2.11 -12.93
CA MET A 46 -9.00 -3.36 -13.71
C MET A 46 -10.38 -3.53 -14.34
N VAL A 47 -11.45 -3.33 -13.57
CA VAL A 47 -12.82 -3.45 -14.08
C VAL A 47 -13.11 -2.42 -15.18
N ARG A 48 -12.64 -1.17 -15.02
CA ARG A 48 -12.73 -0.14 -16.07
C ARG A 48 -12.13 -0.66 -17.38
N SER A 49 -10.89 -1.16 -17.36
CA SER A 49 -10.24 -1.66 -18.57
C SER A 49 -10.89 -2.93 -19.14
N PHE A 50 -11.46 -3.80 -18.30
CA PHE A 50 -12.28 -4.93 -18.76
C PHE A 50 -13.55 -4.48 -19.48
N ARG A 51 -14.26 -3.48 -18.93
CA ARG A 51 -15.49 -2.94 -19.53
C ARG A 51 -15.21 -2.21 -20.84
N GLU A 52 -14.09 -1.48 -20.93
CA GLU A 52 -13.55 -0.90 -22.17
C GLU A 52 -13.25 -1.97 -23.23
N ALA A 53 -12.69 -3.11 -22.84
CA ALA A 53 -12.44 -4.25 -23.73
C ALA A 53 -13.74 -5.00 -24.13
N GLY A 54 -14.88 -4.66 -23.51
CA GLY A 54 -16.19 -5.24 -23.79
C GLY A 54 -16.48 -6.53 -23.02
N MET A 55 -15.82 -6.77 -21.89
CA MET A 55 -16.08 -7.90 -21.01
C MET A 55 -17.47 -7.81 -20.36
N GLN A 56 -18.24 -8.88 -20.46
CA GLN A 56 -19.61 -8.98 -19.96
C GLN A 56 -19.71 -9.76 -18.66
N PHE A 57 -18.66 -10.52 -18.32
CA PHE A 57 -18.55 -11.28 -17.10
C PHE A 57 -17.10 -11.23 -16.59
N ALA A 58 -16.92 -11.15 -15.28
CA ALA A 58 -15.61 -11.18 -14.65
C ALA A 58 -15.68 -11.97 -13.34
N THR A 59 -14.70 -12.83 -13.08
CA THR A 59 -14.57 -13.53 -11.78
C THR A 59 -13.24 -13.20 -11.13
N MET A 60 -13.31 -12.68 -9.92
CA MET A 60 -12.16 -12.54 -9.03
C MET A 60 -11.98 -13.86 -8.27
N PHE A 61 -10.74 -14.32 -8.15
CA PHE A 61 -10.42 -15.60 -7.51
C PHE A 61 -9.89 -15.39 -6.09
N SER A 62 -10.47 -16.09 -5.11
CA SER A 62 -10.00 -16.08 -3.73
C SER A 62 -10.45 -17.32 -2.96
N TYR A 63 -9.55 -17.87 -2.15
CA TYR A 63 -9.82 -18.89 -1.13
C TYR A 63 -9.31 -18.36 0.21
N GLU A 64 -10.19 -17.69 0.94
CA GLU A 64 -9.84 -16.96 2.17
C GLU A 64 -10.84 -17.30 3.29
N PRO A 65 -10.88 -18.57 3.77
CA PRO A 65 -11.74 -18.91 4.88
C PRO A 65 -11.32 -18.13 6.13
N SER A 66 -12.28 -17.44 6.73
CA SER A 66 -12.01 -16.53 7.85
C SER A 66 -11.35 -17.21 9.05
N GLN A 67 -11.40 -18.53 9.15
CA GLN A 67 -10.79 -19.29 10.25
C GLN A 67 -9.26 -19.33 10.19
N ILE A 68 -8.66 -19.14 9.02
CA ILE A 68 -7.21 -19.19 8.82
C ILE A 68 -6.66 -17.96 8.09
N ALA A 69 -7.51 -17.02 7.68
CA ALA A 69 -7.12 -15.79 6.98
C ALA A 69 -6.08 -14.96 7.76
N TRP A 70 -6.05 -15.04 9.09
CA TRP A 70 -4.99 -14.42 9.92
C TRP A 70 -3.56 -14.85 9.56
N SER A 71 -3.38 -15.97 8.85
CA SER A 71 -2.09 -16.53 8.42
C SER A 71 -1.80 -16.37 6.92
N ASN A 72 -2.81 -16.03 6.11
CA ASN A 72 -2.75 -15.98 4.64
C ASN A 72 -2.10 -17.23 4.00
N THR A 73 -2.43 -18.43 4.49
CA THR A 73 -1.73 -19.68 4.10
C THR A 73 -2.34 -20.41 2.91
N GLU A 74 -3.58 -20.12 2.51
CA GLU A 74 -4.28 -20.91 1.49
C GLU A 74 -3.86 -20.52 0.08
N TYR A 75 -3.97 -19.23 -0.27
CA TYR A 75 -3.48 -18.70 -1.54
C TYR A 75 -2.83 -17.32 -1.35
N PRO A 76 -1.56 -17.27 -0.91
CA PRO A 76 -0.97 -16.08 -0.29
C PRO A 76 -0.98 -14.82 -1.15
N THR A 77 -0.92 -14.97 -2.47
CA THR A 77 -0.82 -13.83 -3.38
C THR A 77 -2.12 -13.02 -3.48
N HIS A 78 -3.26 -13.52 -2.99
CA HIS A 78 -4.54 -12.83 -3.14
C HIS A 78 -4.94 -12.01 -1.92
N PHE A 79 -4.70 -12.55 -0.72
CA PHE A 79 -5.12 -12.03 0.57
C PHE A 79 -6.33 -11.08 0.51
N MET A 80 -7.52 -11.66 0.26
CA MET A 80 -8.79 -10.93 0.13
C MET A 80 -9.80 -11.45 1.15
N ASN A 81 -10.00 -10.69 2.22
CA ASN A 81 -10.96 -11.02 3.27
C ASN A 81 -11.59 -9.76 3.86
N LEU A 82 -12.91 -9.69 3.98
CA LEU A 82 -13.58 -8.52 4.55
C LEU A 82 -13.11 -8.19 5.98
N LEU A 83 -12.69 -9.19 6.76
CA LEU A 83 -12.23 -8.99 8.12
C LEU A 83 -10.79 -8.52 8.18
N TYR A 84 -9.90 -9.17 7.42
CA TYR A 84 -8.45 -8.98 7.53
C TYR A 84 -7.90 -7.96 6.53
N THR A 85 -8.63 -7.69 5.44
CA THR A 85 -8.27 -6.74 4.39
C THR A 85 -9.49 -5.86 4.03
N PRO A 86 -10.11 -5.16 5.00
CA PRO A 86 -11.40 -4.50 4.82
C PRO A 86 -11.38 -3.47 3.68
N SER A 87 -10.36 -2.62 3.59
CA SER A 87 -10.20 -1.65 2.50
C SER A 87 -10.18 -2.33 1.13
N LYS A 88 -9.42 -3.42 0.99
CA LYS A 88 -9.33 -4.22 -0.24
C LYS A 88 -10.68 -4.86 -0.60
N ALA A 89 -11.44 -5.35 0.39
CA ALA A 89 -12.79 -5.90 0.18
C ALA A 89 -13.81 -4.83 -0.26
N ILE A 90 -13.77 -3.62 0.32
CA ILE A 90 -14.60 -2.49 -0.14
C ILE A 90 -14.23 -2.09 -1.56
N SER A 91 -12.94 -2.11 -1.92
CA SER A 91 -12.51 -1.87 -3.30
C SER A 91 -13.09 -2.90 -4.28
N LEU A 92 -13.14 -4.18 -3.91
CA LEU A 92 -13.78 -5.21 -4.72
C LEU A 92 -15.31 -5.01 -4.82
N LEU A 93 -15.98 -4.56 -3.75
CA LEU A 93 -17.39 -4.15 -3.80
C LEU A 93 -17.62 -3.01 -4.80
N ILE A 94 -16.75 -1.98 -4.77
CA ILE A 94 -16.79 -0.86 -5.72
C ILE A 94 -16.57 -1.36 -7.14
N ALA A 95 -15.63 -2.28 -7.36
CA ALA A 95 -15.37 -2.87 -8.65
C ALA A 95 -16.57 -3.70 -9.17
N GLY A 96 -17.25 -4.44 -8.30
CA GLY A 96 -18.49 -5.14 -8.64
C GLY A 96 -19.61 -4.18 -9.07
N TYR A 97 -19.78 -3.07 -8.36
CA TYR A 97 -20.73 -2.01 -8.73
C TYR A 97 -20.33 -1.36 -10.08
N ALA A 98 -19.05 -1.03 -10.28
CA ALA A 98 -18.54 -0.52 -11.55
C ALA A 98 -18.81 -1.46 -12.72
N PHE A 99 -18.65 -2.77 -12.52
CA PHE A 99 -18.87 -3.75 -13.59
C PHE A 99 -20.32 -3.77 -14.07
N HIS A 100 -21.28 -3.53 -13.17
CA HIS A 100 -22.71 -3.46 -13.49
C HIS A 100 -23.11 -2.13 -14.14
N GLU A 101 -22.52 -1.01 -13.70
CA GLU A 101 -22.91 0.33 -14.14
C GLU A 101 -22.21 0.79 -15.44
N LEU A 102 -20.93 0.46 -15.61
CA LEU A 102 -20.14 1.01 -16.71
C LEU A 102 -20.61 0.43 -18.07
N PRO A 103 -20.86 1.27 -19.09
CA PRO A 103 -21.20 0.80 -20.42
C PRO A 103 -20.10 -0.05 -21.04
N LEU A 104 -20.49 -1.06 -21.82
CA LEU A 104 -19.55 -1.85 -22.62
C LEU A 104 -18.86 -0.96 -23.66
N LYS A 105 -17.54 -1.10 -23.80
CA LYS A 105 -16.71 -0.44 -24.82
C LYS A 105 -16.65 1.09 -24.75
N LYS A 106 -17.16 1.72 -23.69
CA LYS A 106 -16.97 3.15 -23.46
C LYS A 106 -15.56 3.37 -22.92
N SER A 107 -14.75 4.16 -23.63
CA SER A 107 -13.41 4.59 -23.18
C SER A 107 -13.49 5.79 -22.24
N TYR A 108 -12.58 5.82 -21.26
CA TYR A 108 -12.39 6.90 -20.30
C TYR A 108 -11.04 7.62 -20.48
N GLY A 109 -10.35 7.40 -21.59
CA GLY A 109 -9.04 7.98 -21.88
C GLY A 109 -7.88 7.20 -21.28
N GLU A 110 -6.72 7.86 -21.17
CA GLU A 110 -5.47 7.26 -20.70
C GLU A 110 -5.23 7.52 -19.21
N TYR A 111 -4.29 6.76 -18.64
CA TYR A 111 -3.77 7.06 -17.30
C TYR A 111 -2.91 8.33 -17.34
N PRO A 112 -3.03 9.24 -16.36
CA PRO A 112 -3.81 9.14 -15.14
C PRO A 112 -5.23 9.73 -15.21
N GLU A 113 -5.63 10.35 -16.31
CA GLU A 113 -6.93 11.01 -16.46
C GLU A 113 -8.10 10.04 -16.19
N ASN A 114 -7.96 8.80 -16.62
CA ASN A 114 -8.95 7.75 -16.42
C ASN A 114 -9.00 7.17 -15.00
N ASN A 115 -8.23 7.71 -14.04
CA ASN A 115 -8.44 7.44 -12.61
C ASN A 115 -9.75 8.01 -12.09
N GLN A 116 -10.39 8.91 -12.85
CA GLN A 116 -11.77 9.33 -12.66
C GLN A 116 -12.60 8.87 -13.86
N PHE A 117 -13.71 8.18 -13.61
CA PHE A 117 -14.56 7.64 -14.66
C PHE A 117 -16.00 7.52 -14.15
N GLU A 118 -16.96 8.18 -14.82
CA GLU A 118 -18.35 8.31 -14.33
C GLU A 118 -18.40 8.76 -12.86
N ASN A 119 -18.99 7.92 -11.99
CA ASN A 119 -19.15 8.13 -10.55
C ASN A 119 -17.97 7.56 -9.74
N PHE A 120 -16.90 7.11 -10.39
CA PHE A 120 -15.81 6.39 -9.76
C PHE A 120 -14.52 7.20 -9.73
N ARG A 121 -13.74 7.02 -8.66
CA ARG A 121 -12.39 7.56 -8.53
C ARG A 121 -11.48 6.51 -7.91
N VAL A 122 -10.25 6.42 -8.40
CA VAL A 122 -9.16 5.66 -7.78
C VAL A 122 -7.96 6.58 -7.52
N SER A 123 -7.19 6.30 -6.48
CA SER A 123 -6.00 7.06 -6.10
C SER A 123 -4.97 6.12 -5.47
N TYR A 124 -3.77 6.06 -6.05
CA TYR A 124 -2.66 5.32 -5.46
C TYR A 124 -2.16 5.99 -4.18
N ASP A 125 -2.01 7.32 -4.21
CA ASP A 125 -1.43 8.09 -3.10
C ASP A 125 -2.29 8.05 -1.83
N ASP A 126 -3.62 8.03 -2.01
CA ASP A 126 -4.58 7.91 -0.91
C ASP A 126 -4.90 6.44 -0.56
N ASP A 127 -4.32 5.48 -1.29
CA ASP A 127 -4.71 4.07 -1.27
C ASP A 127 -6.24 3.88 -1.35
N LEU A 128 -6.88 4.42 -2.38
CA LEU A 128 -8.32 4.69 -2.36
C LEU A 128 -9.04 4.28 -3.65
N SER A 129 -10.24 3.75 -3.47
CA SER A 129 -11.30 3.61 -4.46
C SER A 129 -12.57 4.23 -3.92
N VAL A 130 -13.32 4.95 -4.75
CA VAL A 130 -14.60 5.57 -4.41
C VAL A 130 -15.62 5.28 -5.50
N VAL A 131 -16.87 5.02 -5.10
CA VAL A 131 -18.04 5.28 -5.93
C VAL A 131 -18.94 6.29 -5.24
N ASN A 132 -19.36 7.30 -5.99
CA ASN A 132 -20.21 8.39 -5.53
C ASN A 132 -21.35 8.58 -6.53
N SER A 133 -22.43 7.80 -6.37
CA SER A 133 -23.64 7.88 -7.20
C SER A 133 -24.81 8.45 -6.39
N ASP A 134 -25.96 8.65 -7.05
CA ASP A 134 -27.17 9.15 -6.38
C ASP A 134 -27.63 8.28 -5.20
N SER A 135 -27.49 6.96 -5.31
CA SER A 135 -27.99 6.01 -4.30
C SER A 135 -26.90 5.35 -3.46
N CYS A 136 -25.64 5.44 -3.87
CA CYS A 136 -24.53 4.72 -3.24
C CYS A 136 -23.33 5.64 -3.00
N PHE A 137 -22.73 5.54 -1.82
CA PHE A 137 -21.47 6.21 -1.52
C PHE A 137 -20.52 5.23 -0.83
N TYR A 138 -19.60 4.61 -1.59
CA TYR A 138 -18.64 3.67 -1.05
C TYR A 138 -17.21 4.20 -1.17
N HIS A 139 -16.38 3.96 -0.15
CA HIS A 139 -14.99 4.40 -0.14
C HIS A 139 -14.10 3.39 0.59
N SER A 140 -13.02 2.95 -0.03
CA SER A 140 -12.15 1.92 0.54
C SER A 140 -11.21 2.42 1.65
N ASN A 141 -11.00 3.72 1.77
CA ASN A 141 -10.21 4.39 2.80
C ASN A 141 -10.72 5.84 2.97
N SER A 142 -9.99 6.66 3.75
CA SER A 142 -10.38 8.04 4.01
C SER A 142 -10.55 8.87 2.73
N THR A 143 -11.65 9.60 2.62
CA THR A 143 -11.93 10.47 1.46
C THR A 143 -12.52 11.81 1.89
N VAL A 144 -12.20 12.86 1.13
CA VAL A 144 -12.79 14.19 1.25
C VAL A 144 -13.97 14.40 0.29
N ASP A 145 -14.32 13.39 -0.50
CA ASP A 145 -15.41 13.45 -1.47
C ASP A 145 -16.74 13.69 -0.75
N ILE A 146 -17.54 14.62 -1.30
CA ILE A 146 -18.89 14.91 -0.81
C ILE A 146 -19.89 14.12 -1.66
N PRO A 147 -20.86 13.43 -1.06
CA PRO A 147 -21.85 12.67 -1.83
C PRO A 147 -22.62 13.55 -2.80
N GLN A 148 -22.78 13.09 -4.04
CA GLN A 148 -23.49 13.81 -5.10
C GLN A 148 -24.92 14.18 -4.68
N ASN A 149 -25.63 13.24 -4.04
CA ASN A 149 -26.99 13.46 -3.57
C ASN A 149 -27.27 12.79 -2.22
N ILE A 150 -27.00 13.52 -1.13
CA ILE A 150 -27.16 13.01 0.25
C ILE A 150 -28.59 12.56 0.55
N LYS A 151 -29.62 13.14 -0.10
CA LYS A 151 -31.03 12.84 0.20
C LYS A 151 -31.51 11.52 -0.42
N SER A 152 -30.90 11.07 -1.52
CA SER A 152 -31.28 9.83 -2.21
C SER A 152 -30.40 8.63 -1.85
N LEU A 153 -29.37 8.82 -1.02
CA LEU A 153 -28.51 7.73 -0.57
C LEU A 153 -29.31 6.62 0.09
N LYS A 154 -28.96 5.39 -0.30
CA LYS A 154 -29.52 4.15 0.23
C LYS A 154 -28.45 3.23 0.80
N HIS A 155 -27.25 3.29 0.24
CA HIS A 155 -26.15 2.42 0.61
C HIS A 155 -24.88 3.23 0.83
N ILE A 156 -24.24 3.02 1.98
CA ILE A 156 -22.94 3.57 2.30
C ILE A 156 -22.09 2.41 2.82
N ALA A 157 -20.85 2.32 2.36
CA ALA A 157 -19.93 1.27 2.78
C ALA A 157 -18.51 1.83 2.76
N GLY A 158 -17.74 1.60 3.81
CA GLY A 158 -16.38 2.09 3.77
C GLY A 158 -15.50 1.69 4.92
N CYS A 159 -14.26 2.15 4.82
CA CYS A 159 -13.26 2.11 5.88
C CYS A 159 -12.78 3.53 6.15
N ALA A 160 -12.36 3.80 7.38
CA ALA A 160 -11.90 5.10 7.83
C ALA A 160 -12.93 6.23 7.57
N ASN A 161 -12.47 7.43 7.21
CA ASN A 161 -13.26 8.66 7.33
C ASN A 161 -13.86 9.16 6.00
N SER A 162 -15.05 9.75 6.05
CA SER A 162 -15.68 10.47 4.94
C SER A 162 -16.55 11.62 5.42
N ALA A 163 -17.08 12.43 4.50
CA ALA A 163 -17.97 13.54 4.86
C ALA A 163 -19.26 13.11 5.62
N LEU A 164 -19.65 11.83 5.53
CA LEU A 164 -20.83 11.28 6.22
C LEU A 164 -20.50 10.48 7.48
N VAL A 165 -19.34 9.83 7.52
CA VAL A 165 -18.95 8.95 8.63
C VAL A 165 -17.53 9.27 9.06
N GLN A 166 -17.33 9.58 10.33
CA GLN A 166 -15.99 9.63 10.94
C GLN A 166 -15.87 8.44 11.88
N TYR A 167 -14.91 7.56 11.64
CA TYR A 167 -14.72 6.31 12.37
C TYR A 167 -13.25 6.16 12.76
N ASP A 168 -12.98 6.04 14.07
CA ASP A 168 -11.61 5.95 14.58
C ASP A 168 -11.03 4.51 14.59
N GLY A 169 -11.73 3.57 13.95
CA GLY A 169 -11.29 2.18 13.74
C GLY A 169 -10.74 1.93 12.33
N THR A 170 -10.25 0.70 12.10
CA THR A 170 -9.74 0.24 10.79
C THR A 170 -10.64 -0.80 10.13
N GLY A 171 -11.68 -1.27 10.82
CA GLY A 171 -12.68 -2.18 10.26
C GLY A 171 -13.56 -1.54 9.19
N ALA A 172 -14.21 -2.38 8.38
CA ALA A 172 -15.26 -1.93 7.46
C ALA A 172 -16.57 -1.63 8.20
N TYR A 173 -17.35 -0.71 7.64
CA TYR A 173 -18.74 -0.47 8.04
C TYR A 173 -19.68 -0.40 6.83
N PHE A 174 -20.94 -0.76 7.06
CA PHE A 174 -22.01 -0.72 6.07
C PHE A 174 -23.24 -0.05 6.66
N LEU A 175 -23.85 0.85 5.91
CA LEU A 175 -25.03 1.63 6.28
C LEU A 175 -26.06 1.47 5.15
N ASP A 176 -27.14 0.75 5.44
CA ASP A 176 -28.23 0.50 4.50
C ASP A 176 -29.54 1.15 4.98
N LYS A 177 -30.14 1.98 4.12
CA LYS A 177 -31.44 2.60 4.38
C LYS A 177 -32.54 1.53 4.29
N LEU A 178 -33.28 1.36 5.38
CA LEU A 178 -34.42 0.44 5.44
C LEU A 178 -35.75 1.15 5.21
N ASP A 179 -35.87 2.37 5.72
CA ASP A 179 -37.03 3.26 5.61
C ASP A 179 -36.58 4.70 5.88
N ASP A 180 -37.45 5.69 5.70
CA ASP A 180 -37.14 7.08 6.04
C ASP A 180 -36.77 7.21 7.52
N GLY A 181 -35.55 7.69 7.78
CA GLY A 181 -35.00 7.84 9.12
C GLY A 181 -34.72 6.52 9.83
N ILE A 182 -34.64 5.38 9.12
CA ILE A 182 -34.27 4.06 9.68
C ILE A 182 -33.15 3.45 8.84
N TRP A 183 -32.00 3.22 9.48
CA TRP A 183 -30.80 2.68 8.85
C TRP A 183 -30.26 1.48 9.61
N LYS A 184 -29.78 0.48 8.88
CA LYS A 184 -29.04 -0.64 9.44
C LYS A 184 -27.54 -0.33 9.31
N LEU A 185 -26.83 -0.40 10.42
CA LEU A 185 -25.38 -0.23 10.50
C LEU A 185 -24.72 -1.57 10.85
N GLU A 186 -23.77 -2.02 10.04
CA GLU A 186 -22.88 -3.14 10.35
C GLU A 186 -21.46 -2.58 10.56
N VAL A 187 -20.79 -3.01 11.62
CA VAL A 187 -19.39 -2.63 11.92
C VAL A 187 -18.57 -3.88 12.13
N TYR A 188 -17.47 -4.00 11.40
CA TYR A 188 -16.56 -5.14 11.46
C TYR A 188 -15.39 -4.86 12.43
N PRO A 189 -14.71 -5.91 12.93
CA PRO A 189 -13.51 -5.77 13.75
C PRO A 189 -12.42 -4.96 13.06
N ASP A 190 -11.59 -4.30 13.85
CA ASP A 190 -10.39 -3.64 13.35
C ASP A 190 -9.35 -4.68 12.97
N ALA A 191 -8.62 -4.45 11.88
CA ALA A 191 -7.53 -5.30 11.43
C ALA A 191 -6.18 -4.57 11.52
N LEU A 192 -5.17 -5.28 12.01
CA LEU A 192 -3.76 -4.86 11.96
C LEU A 192 -2.96 -5.95 11.23
N TRP A 193 -2.20 -5.56 10.21
CA TRP A 193 -1.20 -6.44 9.61
C TRP A 193 0.08 -6.37 10.42
N LEU A 194 0.50 -7.49 11.01
CA LEU A 194 1.68 -7.59 11.87
C LEU A 194 2.99 -7.63 11.07
N CYS A 195 2.91 -8.11 9.84
CA CYS A 195 4.01 -8.23 8.89
C CYS A 195 3.49 -8.30 7.46
N ASP A 196 4.39 -8.33 6.46
CA ASP A 196 4.01 -8.44 5.05
C ASP A 196 3.27 -9.77 4.79
N PRO A 197 1.97 -9.77 4.44
CA PRO A 197 1.22 -11.00 4.29
C PRO A 197 1.68 -11.85 3.09
N PHE A 198 2.46 -11.30 2.16
CA PHE A 198 2.89 -11.98 0.93
C PHE A 198 4.26 -12.68 1.04
N GLU A 199 4.94 -12.57 2.20
CA GLU A 199 6.12 -13.40 2.51
C GLU A 199 5.76 -14.90 2.64
N PRO A 200 6.75 -15.81 2.61
CA PRO A 200 6.51 -17.25 2.71
C PRO A 200 5.55 -17.64 3.85
N THR A 201 4.51 -18.38 3.50
CA THR A 201 3.39 -18.71 4.39
C THR A 201 3.71 -19.76 5.43
N SER A 202 3.16 -19.62 6.63
CA SER A 202 3.25 -20.62 7.70
C SER A 202 2.08 -20.48 8.68
N MET A 203 1.50 -21.59 9.12
CA MET A 203 0.51 -21.61 10.20
C MET A 203 1.10 -21.24 11.57
N GLN A 204 2.42 -21.06 11.67
CA GLN A 204 3.09 -20.53 12.88
C GLN A 204 3.32 -19.02 12.80
N ARG A 205 2.94 -18.39 11.69
CA ARG A 205 3.15 -16.98 11.40
C ARG A 205 1.80 -16.29 11.32
N GLU A 206 1.52 -15.43 12.29
CA GLU A 206 0.35 -14.56 12.26
C GLU A 206 0.69 -13.32 11.44
N VAL A 207 0.00 -13.14 10.30
CA VAL A 207 0.23 -12.01 9.39
C VAL A 207 -0.70 -10.85 9.69
N ALA A 208 -1.91 -11.14 10.16
CA ALA A 208 -2.90 -10.14 10.49
C ALA A 208 -3.74 -10.57 11.69
N ARG A 209 -4.09 -9.59 12.51
CA ARG A 209 -4.85 -9.79 13.74
C ARG A 209 -6.06 -8.87 13.78
N LEU A 210 -7.15 -9.37 14.37
CA LEU A 210 -8.38 -8.62 14.59
C LEU A 210 -8.45 -8.11 16.03
N TYR A 211 -8.98 -6.89 16.22
CA TYR A 211 -9.27 -6.31 17.53
C TYR A 211 -10.74 -5.91 17.62
N ARG A 212 -11.34 -6.07 18.81
CA ARG A 212 -12.76 -5.79 19.06
C ARG A 212 -12.95 -4.61 20.00
N ASN A 213 -12.13 -3.59 19.78
CA ASN A 213 -12.10 -2.39 20.58
C ASN A 213 -13.41 -1.62 20.50
N GLU A 214 -13.71 -0.91 21.58
CA GLU A 214 -14.73 0.14 21.52
C GLU A 214 -14.15 1.34 20.77
N ARG A 215 -14.91 1.80 19.78
CA ARG A 215 -14.53 2.87 18.84
C ARG A 215 -15.51 4.02 18.92
N THR A 216 -15.05 5.22 18.58
CA THR A 216 -15.94 6.36 18.35
C THR A 216 -16.36 6.37 16.89
N ILE A 217 -17.67 6.53 16.67
CA ILE A 217 -18.22 6.75 15.33
C ILE A 217 -19.14 7.98 15.33
N PHE A 218 -18.98 8.83 14.33
CA PHE A 218 -19.87 9.95 14.03
C PHE A 218 -20.57 9.68 12.70
N ILE A 219 -21.90 9.84 12.64
CA ILE A 219 -22.71 9.54 11.44
C ILE A 219 -23.67 10.68 11.12
N LYS A 220 -23.52 11.28 9.94
CA LYS A 220 -24.39 12.36 9.45
C LYS A 220 -25.12 11.93 8.19
N LEU A 221 -26.43 11.73 8.30
CA LEU A 221 -27.32 11.35 7.18
C LEU A 221 -28.46 12.35 7.05
N ALA A 222 -28.98 12.57 5.83
CA ALA A 222 -29.97 13.62 5.59
C ALA A 222 -31.30 13.41 6.34
N ASP A 223 -31.72 12.17 6.52
CA ASP A 223 -32.96 11.79 7.19
C ASP A 223 -32.75 11.27 8.62
N LEU A 224 -31.51 11.33 9.13
CA LEU A 224 -31.18 11.08 10.53
C LEU A 224 -30.90 12.43 11.21
N THR A 225 -31.70 12.78 12.21
CA THR A 225 -31.46 13.98 13.03
C THR A 225 -30.14 13.89 13.78
N ASN A 226 -29.61 15.00 14.28
CA ASN A 226 -28.40 14.97 15.12
C ASN A 226 -28.58 14.24 16.46
N LYS A 227 -29.83 13.92 16.81
CA LYS A 227 -30.22 13.02 17.90
C LYS A 227 -30.97 11.83 17.33
N PHE A 228 -30.59 10.60 17.68
CA PHE A 228 -31.25 9.39 17.20
C PHE A 228 -31.05 8.23 18.19
N PHE A 229 -31.72 7.11 17.96
CA PHE A 229 -31.56 5.89 18.72
C PHE A 229 -30.72 4.88 17.93
N ALA A 230 -29.73 4.26 18.57
CA ALA A 230 -29.04 3.09 18.04
C ALA A 230 -29.47 1.85 18.85
N ASN A 231 -29.98 0.82 18.17
CA ASN A 231 -30.45 -0.41 18.81
C ASN A 231 -29.59 -1.60 18.38
N SER A 232 -29.16 -2.42 19.32
CA SER A 232 -28.48 -3.69 19.03
C SER A 232 -29.09 -4.84 19.83
N LEU A 233 -28.83 -6.08 19.40
CA LEU A 233 -29.20 -7.29 20.13
C LEU A 233 -27.94 -8.03 20.60
N LYS A 234 -27.82 -8.26 21.92
CA LYS A 234 -26.84 -9.17 22.51
C LYS A 234 -27.56 -10.44 22.96
N GLY A 235 -27.51 -11.47 22.13
CA GLY A 235 -28.44 -12.60 22.24
C GLY A 235 -29.88 -12.12 22.10
N LYS A 236 -30.74 -12.43 23.08
CA LYS A 236 -32.14 -11.94 23.10
C LYS A 236 -32.32 -10.57 23.76
N LYS A 237 -31.27 -9.99 24.35
CA LYS A 237 -31.35 -8.72 25.07
C LYS A 237 -31.18 -7.55 24.10
N GLN A 238 -32.16 -6.66 24.07
CA GLN A 238 -32.06 -5.37 23.39
C GLN A 238 -31.19 -4.41 24.21
N ILE A 239 -30.28 -3.75 23.52
CA ILE A 239 -29.49 -2.64 24.04
C ILE A 239 -29.83 -1.43 23.17
N THR A 240 -30.21 -0.32 23.81
CA THR A 240 -30.56 0.92 23.11
C THR A 240 -29.69 2.03 23.64
N PHE A 241 -29.11 2.80 22.73
CA PHE A 241 -28.32 3.99 22.99
C PHE A 241 -29.07 5.19 22.46
N GLU A 242 -29.20 6.23 23.28
CA GLU A 242 -29.58 7.56 22.80
C GLU A 242 -28.31 8.25 22.34
N VAL A 243 -28.28 8.62 21.06
CA VAL A 243 -27.14 9.29 20.44
C VAL A 243 -27.45 10.77 20.40
N GLU A 244 -26.52 11.58 20.90
CA GLU A 244 -26.55 13.03 20.79
C GLU A 244 -25.39 13.51 19.92
N ASN A 245 -25.57 14.62 19.22
CA ASN A 245 -24.56 15.22 18.33
C ASN A 245 -24.01 14.26 17.26
N SER A 246 -24.78 13.23 16.90
CA SER A 246 -24.41 12.22 15.89
C SER A 246 -23.19 11.34 16.20
N GLU A 247 -22.64 11.43 17.42
CA GLU A 247 -21.45 10.69 17.85
C GLU A 247 -21.78 9.70 18.97
N PHE A 248 -21.26 8.48 18.88
CA PHE A 248 -21.43 7.48 19.93
C PHE A 248 -20.33 6.41 19.92
N LYS A 249 -20.23 5.67 21.02
CA LYS A 249 -19.31 4.53 21.17
C LYS A 249 -19.94 3.27 20.58
N ILE A 250 -19.14 2.53 19.81
CA ILE A 250 -19.57 1.33 19.10
C ILE A 250 -18.54 0.20 19.23
N LYS A 251 -19.00 -1.04 19.14
CA LYS A 251 -18.15 -2.24 19.00
C LYS A 251 -18.54 -2.95 17.70
N PRO A 252 -17.72 -3.88 17.20
CA PRO A 252 -18.11 -4.69 16.06
C PRO A 252 -19.47 -5.39 16.29
N GLY A 253 -20.39 -5.25 15.34
CA GLY A 253 -21.77 -5.72 15.46
C GLY A 253 -22.76 -5.08 14.49
N ILE A 254 -24.04 -5.45 14.62
CA ILE A 254 -25.15 -4.89 13.86
C ILE A 254 -26.00 -3.99 14.74
N TYR A 255 -26.32 -2.81 14.23
CA TYR A 255 -27.07 -1.75 14.89
C TYR A 255 -28.21 -1.26 13.98
N LEU A 256 -29.32 -0.86 14.57
CA LEU A 256 -30.44 -0.22 13.90
C LEU A 256 -30.54 1.22 14.39
N LEU A 257 -30.18 2.16 13.51
CA LEU A 257 -30.25 3.60 13.74
C LEU A 257 -31.64 4.11 13.36
N SER A 258 -32.23 4.96 14.19
CA SER A 258 -33.59 5.45 13.98
C SER A 258 -33.83 6.82 14.61
N THR A 259 -34.51 7.73 13.91
CA THR A 259 -34.88 9.07 14.43
C THR A 259 -35.83 9.03 15.62
N SER A 260 -36.56 7.93 15.78
CA SER A 260 -37.52 7.70 16.86
C SER A 260 -37.41 6.27 17.39
N GLN A 261 -37.94 6.00 18.58
CA GLN A 261 -37.95 4.64 19.11
C GLN A 261 -38.73 3.70 18.19
N VAL A 262 -38.06 2.67 17.72
CA VAL A 262 -38.63 1.62 16.88
C VAL A 262 -39.21 0.48 17.74
N ASN A 263 -40.35 -0.06 17.29
CA ASN A 263 -41.01 -1.16 18.01
C ASN A 263 -40.17 -2.46 17.98
N LYS A 264 -40.42 -3.35 18.94
CA LYS A 264 -39.69 -4.63 19.08
C LYS A 264 -39.77 -5.50 17.82
N LYS A 265 -40.88 -5.46 17.06
CA LYS A 265 -41.04 -6.27 15.84
C LYS A 265 -40.06 -5.81 14.75
N THR A 266 -39.90 -4.50 14.57
CA THR A 266 -38.92 -3.93 13.64
C THR A 266 -37.49 -4.27 14.04
N ILE A 267 -37.16 -4.16 15.33
CA ILE A 267 -35.84 -4.52 15.88
C ILE A 267 -35.55 -6.01 15.61
N HIS A 268 -36.45 -6.90 16.01
CA HIS A 268 -36.28 -8.34 15.77
C HIS A 268 -36.18 -8.65 14.28
N ARG A 269 -37.03 -8.09 13.42
CA ARG A 269 -36.96 -8.35 11.97
C ARG A 269 -35.60 -8.04 11.37
N ASN A 270 -34.95 -6.95 11.81
CA ASN A 270 -33.70 -6.47 11.21
C ASN A 270 -32.44 -6.92 11.94
N LEU A 271 -32.54 -7.33 13.21
CA LEU A 271 -31.40 -7.73 14.05
C LEU A 271 -31.44 -9.20 14.47
N SER A 272 -32.52 -9.95 14.22
CA SER A 272 -32.57 -11.39 14.50
C SER A 272 -31.48 -12.11 13.72
N GLY A 273 -30.64 -12.88 14.43
CA GLY A 273 -29.47 -13.53 13.86
C GLY A 273 -28.17 -12.72 13.95
N SER A 274 -28.18 -11.50 14.52
CA SER A 274 -26.97 -10.73 14.83
C SER A 274 -26.01 -11.48 15.76
N GLU A 275 -26.55 -12.36 16.61
CA GLU A 275 -25.77 -13.29 17.42
C GLU A 275 -24.84 -14.17 16.56
N LYS A 276 -25.16 -14.35 15.27
CA LYS A 276 -24.33 -15.07 14.29
C LYS A 276 -23.50 -14.21 13.35
N PHE A 277 -23.60 -12.89 13.44
CA PHE A 277 -22.90 -11.94 12.56
C PHE A 277 -21.40 -12.21 12.45
N LEU A 278 -20.80 -12.67 13.56
CA LEU A 278 -19.40 -13.08 13.65
C LEU A 278 -19.21 -14.50 14.22
N THR A 279 -20.27 -15.28 14.44
CA THR A 279 -20.09 -16.66 14.96
C THR A 279 -19.70 -17.58 13.83
N GLY A 280 -18.54 -18.22 13.97
CA GLY A 280 -17.92 -19.04 12.93
C GLY A 280 -16.53 -18.55 12.55
N LEU A 281 -16.17 -17.32 12.94
CA LEU A 281 -14.82 -16.80 12.85
C LEU A 281 -13.96 -17.47 13.92
N TYR A 282 -12.96 -18.26 13.53
CA TYR A 282 -11.88 -18.59 14.44
C TYR A 282 -11.08 -17.30 14.64
N VAL A 283 -11.39 -16.63 15.74
CA VAL A 283 -10.51 -15.60 16.30
C VAL A 283 -9.62 -16.37 17.27
N PRO A 284 -8.28 -16.36 17.11
CA PRO A 284 -7.38 -16.91 18.13
C PRO A 284 -7.81 -16.40 19.50
N ASN A 285 -7.71 -17.24 20.55
CA ASN A 285 -8.17 -16.92 21.90
C ASN A 285 -7.83 -15.47 22.26
N GLU A 286 -8.78 -14.76 22.89
CA GLU A 286 -8.59 -13.42 23.45
C GLU A 286 -7.37 -13.44 24.38
N ASN A 287 -6.18 -13.20 23.85
CA ASN A 287 -4.98 -12.98 24.65
C ASN A 287 -5.10 -11.55 25.18
N SER A 288 -5.91 -11.43 26.24
CA SER A 288 -6.37 -10.16 26.82
C SER A 288 -5.26 -9.17 27.21
N ASP A 289 -4.00 -9.60 27.29
CA ASP A 289 -2.85 -8.79 27.67
C ASP A 289 -1.90 -8.45 26.50
N GLN A 290 -2.13 -8.96 25.27
CA GLN A 290 -1.18 -8.77 24.18
C GLN A 290 -1.26 -7.36 23.57
N VAL A 291 -0.10 -6.74 23.41
CA VAL A 291 0.11 -5.51 22.65
C VAL A 291 0.91 -5.87 21.41
N ASP A 292 0.50 -5.36 20.26
CA ASP A 292 1.21 -5.54 19.01
C ASP A 292 1.62 -4.18 18.43
N ILE A 293 2.83 -4.13 17.87
CA ILE A 293 3.38 -2.92 17.25
C ILE A 293 4.04 -3.24 15.92
N VAL A 294 3.78 -2.39 14.94
CA VAL A 294 4.45 -2.38 13.64
C VAL A 294 5.22 -1.08 13.52
N ASN A 295 6.53 -1.18 13.32
CA ASN A 295 7.38 0.00 13.11
C ASN A 295 7.37 0.38 11.62
N LEU A 296 6.83 1.56 11.32
CA LEU A 296 6.75 2.14 9.99
C LEU A 296 7.74 3.30 9.82
N SER A 297 8.67 3.49 10.76
CA SER A 297 9.66 4.57 10.72
C SER A 297 10.78 4.20 9.76
N ASN A 298 11.19 5.15 8.92
CA ASN A 298 12.33 4.96 8.02
C ASN A 298 13.62 4.77 8.82
N GLU A 299 14.43 3.78 8.42
CA GLU A 299 15.75 3.50 9.02
C GLU A 299 16.79 4.60 8.75
N LYS A 300 16.53 5.44 7.73
CA LYS A 300 17.33 6.61 7.39
C LYS A 300 16.42 7.82 7.23
N GLN A 301 16.82 8.94 7.81
CA GLN A 301 16.08 10.20 7.74
C GLN A 301 17.05 11.37 7.59
N LEU A 302 16.56 12.48 7.06
CA LEU A 302 17.41 13.65 6.80
C LEU A 302 17.49 14.57 8.01
N GLY A 303 18.70 15.00 8.32
CA GLY A 303 18.97 16.00 9.34
C GLY A 303 18.53 17.40 8.88
N GLY A 304 18.28 18.28 9.86
CA GLY A 304 17.85 19.67 9.61
C GLY A 304 16.34 19.84 9.39
N LYS A 305 15.58 18.74 9.32
CA LYS A 305 14.11 18.71 9.31
C LYS A 305 13.59 17.98 10.57
N PRO A 306 12.27 18.03 10.84
CA PRO A 306 11.69 17.17 11.87
C PRO A 306 11.91 15.70 11.54
N VAL A 307 12.58 14.98 12.46
CA VAL A 307 12.71 13.52 12.40
C VAL A 307 11.37 12.92 12.79
N ARG A 308 10.85 12.02 11.96
CA ARG A 308 9.50 11.46 12.04
C ARG A 308 9.56 9.99 12.43
N PHE A 309 8.82 9.62 13.46
CA PHE A 309 8.58 8.24 13.86
C PHE A 309 7.11 7.91 13.64
N LYS A 310 6.84 6.74 13.05
CA LYS A 310 5.49 6.26 12.76
C LYS A 310 5.36 4.80 13.16
N PHE A 311 4.27 4.48 13.84
CA PHE A 311 3.96 3.15 14.33
C PHE A 311 2.49 2.83 14.10
N GLN A 312 2.17 1.56 13.95
CA GLN A 312 0.83 1.04 14.23
C GLN A 312 0.87 0.30 15.56
N ILE A 313 0.02 0.66 16.51
CA ILE A 313 -0.02 0.05 17.84
C ILE A 313 -1.45 -0.36 18.15
N ALA A 314 -1.63 -1.63 18.49
CA ALA A 314 -2.92 -2.19 18.81
C ALA A 314 -2.86 -3.06 20.08
N ALA A 315 -3.94 -3.02 20.84
CA ALA A 315 -4.17 -3.84 22.02
C ALA A 315 -5.69 -3.99 22.21
N GLU A 316 -6.13 -5.08 22.82
CA GLU A 316 -7.55 -5.26 23.23
C GLU A 316 -7.89 -4.38 24.45
N LYS A 317 -6.88 -4.08 25.26
CA LYS A 317 -6.99 -3.17 26.41
C LYS A 317 -6.76 -1.73 25.99
N GLU A 318 -7.41 -0.81 26.69
CA GLU A 318 -7.22 0.62 26.47
C GLU A 318 -5.74 1.01 26.68
N ILE A 319 -5.18 1.68 25.66
CA ILE A 319 -3.82 2.22 25.70
C ILE A 319 -3.89 3.57 26.41
N SER A 320 -3.44 3.59 27.66
CA SER A 320 -3.40 4.79 28.50
C SER A 320 -2.13 5.64 28.30
N GLY A 321 -1.13 5.10 27.62
CA GLY A 321 0.14 5.77 27.32
C GLY A 321 0.91 5.05 26.22
N ALA A 322 1.54 5.83 25.34
CA ALA A 322 2.44 5.35 24.30
C ALA A 322 3.63 6.32 24.21
N GLU A 323 4.81 5.84 24.59
CA GLU A 323 6.00 6.68 24.73
C GLU A 323 7.15 6.20 23.83
N LEU A 324 7.74 7.14 23.09
CA LEU A 324 8.97 6.95 22.35
C LEU A 324 10.16 7.28 23.25
N TYR A 325 11.11 6.35 23.34
CA TYR A 325 12.36 6.52 24.05
C TYR A 325 13.51 6.55 23.05
N VAL A 326 14.25 7.66 23.00
CA VAL A 326 15.35 7.86 22.06
C VAL A 326 16.65 8.12 22.81
N LYS A 327 17.76 7.55 22.34
CA LYS A 327 19.10 7.88 22.80
C LYS A 327 20.08 7.87 21.65
N ARG A 328 21.20 8.58 21.81
CA ARG A 328 22.34 8.43 20.91
C ARG A 328 23.16 7.21 21.27
N PHE A 329 23.89 6.68 20.30
CA PHE A 329 24.87 5.64 20.55
C PHE A 329 25.86 6.08 21.66
N GLY A 330 26.12 5.20 22.63
CA GLY A 330 26.98 5.46 23.78
C GLY A 330 26.34 6.26 24.93
N TRP A 331 25.12 6.78 24.77
CA TRP A 331 24.42 7.44 25.87
C TRP A 331 23.81 6.42 26.83
N ARG A 332 23.89 6.72 28.14
CA ARG A 332 23.35 5.83 29.19
C ARG A 332 21.82 5.85 29.25
N ASN A 333 21.22 7.03 29.20
CA ASN A 333 19.79 7.22 29.43
C ASN A 333 19.05 7.55 28.14
N PHE A 334 17.78 7.12 28.08
CA PHE A 334 16.85 7.53 27.04
C PHE A 334 16.19 8.88 27.39
N VAL A 335 15.91 9.66 26.35
CA VAL A 335 14.99 10.80 26.41
C VAL A 335 13.61 10.30 25.99
N LYS A 336 12.58 10.66 26.77
CA LYS A 336 11.21 10.18 26.60
C LYS A 336 10.35 11.24 25.93
N TYR A 337 9.55 10.81 24.96
CA TYR A 337 8.58 11.60 24.22
C TYR A 337 7.23 10.89 24.18
N SER A 338 6.12 11.63 24.22
CA SER A 338 4.78 11.06 24.03
C SER A 338 4.46 10.94 22.54
N LEU A 339 3.93 9.78 22.14
CA LEU A 339 3.39 9.59 20.80
C LEU A 339 2.01 10.24 20.69
N THR A 340 1.73 10.83 19.54
CA THR A 340 0.40 11.35 19.19
C THR A 340 -0.40 10.25 18.52
N LYS A 341 -1.58 9.92 19.07
CA LYS A 341 -2.54 8.99 18.45
C LYS A 341 -3.18 9.66 17.24
N GLY A 342 -3.14 8.98 16.10
CA GLY A 342 -3.83 9.34 14.86
C GLY A 342 -5.04 8.44 14.59
N GLU A 343 -5.39 8.28 13.32
CA GLU A 343 -6.49 7.41 12.88
C GLU A 343 -6.19 5.92 13.09
N GLY A 344 -7.21 5.13 13.44
CA GLY A 344 -7.11 3.68 13.57
C GLY A 344 -6.11 3.24 14.64
N PHE A 345 -5.02 2.62 14.20
CA PHE A 345 -3.90 2.18 15.03
C PHE A 345 -2.67 3.08 14.92
N THR A 346 -2.74 4.20 14.19
CA THR A 346 -1.57 5.03 13.90
C THR A 346 -1.12 5.82 15.12
N TYR A 347 0.18 5.81 15.39
CA TYR A 347 0.84 6.69 16.35
C TYR A 347 2.06 7.32 15.70
N SER A 348 2.33 8.58 16.01
CA SER A 348 3.45 9.30 15.43
C SER A 348 4.10 10.28 16.38
N PHE A 349 5.35 10.62 16.08
CA PHE A 349 6.10 11.69 16.73
C PHE A 349 6.98 12.39 15.71
N GLN A 350 7.12 13.71 15.85
CA GLN A 350 8.06 14.48 15.06
C GLN A 350 8.71 15.57 15.91
N ASP A 351 10.02 15.76 15.75
CA ASP A 351 10.77 16.81 16.46
C ASP A 351 12.07 17.15 15.72
N SER A 352 12.59 18.36 15.96
CA SER A 352 13.83 18.90 15.40
C SER A 352 14.86 19.28 16.48
N SER A 353 14.65 18.84 17.73
CA SER A 353 15.58 19.13 18.82
C SER A 353 16.98 18.53 18.59
N LYS A 354 17.97 19.02 19.34
CA LYS A 354 19.40 18.70 19.13
C LYS A 354 19.73 17.20 19.18
N ILE A 355 18.95 16.38 19.90
CA ILE A 355 19.18 14.93 19.93
C ILE A 355 19.03 14.31 18.53
N PHE A 356 18.16 14.88 17.69
CA PHE A 356 17.86 14.50 16.32
C PHE A 356 18.79 15.15 15.28
N SER A 357 19.96 15.66 15.69
CA SER A 357 21.00 16.03 14.73
C SER A 357 21.70 14.80 14.15
N GLU A 358 22.52 15.01 13.11
CA GLU A 358 23.29 13.98 12.38
C GLU A 358 23.90 12.91 13.30
N GLY A 359 23.76 11.64 12.90
CA GLY A 359 24.29 10.46 13.58
C GLY A 359 23.26 9.34 13.81
N GLU A 360 23.72 8.23 14.40
CA GLU A 360 22.86 7.07 14.73
C GLU A 360 22.11 7.31 16.05
N LEU A 361 20.79 7.08 16.00
CA LEU A 361 19.91 7.02 17.16
C LEU A 361 19.44 5.59 17.39
N GLN A 362 19.32 5.25 18.68
CA GLN A 362 18.67 4.04 19.15
C GLN A 362 17.35 4.41 19.80
N TYR A 363 16.30 3.65 19.51
CA TYR A 363 14.99 3.91 20.08
C TYR A 363 14.19 2.66 20.40
N CYS A 364 13.24 2.83 21.31
CA CYS A 364 12.24 1.84 21.69
C CYS A 364 10.92 2.56 21.98
N VAL A 365 9.83 1.79 21.99
CA VAL A 365 8.49 2.30 22.27
C VAL A 365 7.90 1.52 23.43
N SER A 366 7.49 2.20 24.48
CA SER A 366 6.77 1.60 25.62
C SER A 366 5.29 1.91 25.51
N ILE A 367 4.46 0.89 25.71
CA ILE A 367 3.00 0.97 25.69
C ILE A 367 2.47 0.63 27.08
N LYS A 368 1.57 1.47 27.58
CA LYS A 368 0.95 1.32 28.89
C LYS A 368 -0.50 0.88 28.79
N THR A 369 -0.79 -0.35 29.22
CA THR A 369 -2.14 -0.92 29.35
C THR A 369 -2.41 -1.30 30.82
N GLU A 370 -3.53 -0.86 31.40
CA GLU A 370 -3.93 -1.19 32.80
C GLU A 370 -2.78 -1.10 33.85
N ASN A 371 -1.90 -0.10 33.72
CA ASN A 371 -0.70 0.12 34.54
C ASN A 371 0.47 -0.86 34.38
N LYS A 372 0.45 -1.75 33.39
CA LYS A 372 1.62 -2.51 32.93
C LYS A 372 2.27 -1.80 31.74
N TYR A 373 3.59 -1.84 31.67
CA TYR A 373 4.33 -1.40 30.49
C TYR A 373 4.84 -2.61 29.72
N VAL A 374 4.76 -2.53 28.40
CA VAL A 374 5.46 -3.43 27.47
C VAL A 374 6.27 -2.58 26.50
N THR A 375 7.56 -2.86 26.39
CA THR A 375 8.51 -2.11 25.56
C THR A 375 8.95 -2.91 24.34
N PHE A 376 8.95 -2.25 23.19
CA PHE A 376 9.34 -2.79 21.90
C PHE A 376 10.57 -2.07 21.34
N PRO A 377 11.42 -2.76 20.56
CA PRO A 377 11.29 -4.14 20.10
C PRO A 377 11.47 -5.20 21.20
N GLY A 378 10.90 -6.39 20.97
CA GLY A 378 11.07 -7.57 21.84
C GLY A 378 9.94 -7.85 22.82
N GLY A 379 8.95 -6.95 22.98
CA GLY A 379 7.80 -7.18 23.86
C GLY A 379 8.20 -7.37 25.33
N ILE A 380 9.15 -6.56 25.80
CA ILE A 380 9.77 -6.68 27.13
C ILE A 380 8.84 -6.05 28.17
N ASN A 381 8.47 -6.80 29.22
CA ASN A 381 7.72 -6.24 30.35
C ASN A 381 8.56 -5.18 31.08
N GLY A 382 7.98 -4.00 31.28
CA GLY A 382 8.66 -2.84 31.89
C GLY A 382 8.90 -1.71 30.88
N SER A 383 9.53 -0.64 31.36
CA SER A 383 9.86 0.57 30.61
C SER A 383 11.32 0.96 30.81
N PRO A 384 11.94 1.74 29.89
CA PRO A 384 13.29 2.27 30.07
C PRO A 384 13.49 3.20 31.29
N ASN A 385 12.44 3.53 32.04
CA ASN A 385 12.55 4.24 33.31
C ASN A 385 12.82 3.30 34.50
N ASP A 386 12.61 1.99 34.34
CA ASP A 386 12.83 1.02 35.40
C ASP A 386 14.33 0.79 35.59
N TRP A 387 14.79 0.69 36.84
CA TRP A 387 16.22 0.64 37.17
C TRP A 387 16.93 -0.62 36.64
N ASP A 388 16.18 -1.71 36.48
CA ASP A 388 16.61 -3.01 35.98
C ASP A 388 16.18 -3.26 34.53
N PHE A 389 15.63 -2.26 33.84
CA PHE A 389 15.26 -2.40 32.44
C PHE A 389 16.47 -2.70 31.57
N ARG A 390 16.35 -3.75 30.75
CA ARG A 390 17.39 -4.16 29.81
C ARG A 390 16.76 -4.49 28.46
N THR A 391 17.28 -3.86 27.41
CA THR A 391 16.95 -4.17 26.02
C THR A 391 18.26 -4.48 25.29
N ASP A 392 18.32 -5.66 24.66
CA ASP A 392 19.54 -6.10 23.99
C ASP A 392 19.60 -5.67 22.51
N ILE A 393 18.47 -5.23 21.92
CA ILE A 393 18.38 -4.91 20.48
C ILE A 393 17.39 -3.76 20.23
N PRO A 394 17.72 -2.48 20.54
CA PRO A 394 16.84 -1.36 20.20
C PRO A 394 16.72 -1.19 18.67
N TRP A 395 15.62 -0.60 18.21
CA TRP A 395 15.54 -0.12 16.83
C TRP A 395 16.55 1.00 16.60
N LYS A 396 16.94 1.20 15.34
CA LYS A 396 17.93 2.19 14.94
C LYS A 396 17.40 3.09 13.83
N VAL A 397 17.84 4.34 13.84
CA VAL A 397 17.65 5.27 12.73
C VAL A 397 18.93 6.08 12.55
N LEU A 398 19.38 6.20 11.31
CA LEU A 398 20.50 7.06 10.94
C LEU A 398 19.95 8.41 10.46
N ILE A 399 20.38 9.48 11.13
CA ILE A 399 20.10 10.85 10.69
C ILE A 399 21.26 11.31 9.82
N ASN A 400 20.97 11.48 8.54
CA ASN A 400 21.93 11.91 7.52
C ASN A 400 22.18 13.42 7.59
N LYS A 401 23.28 13.88 7.00
CA LYS A 401 23.56 15.31 6.91
C LYS A 401 22.54 16.02 6.01
N PRO A 402 22.13 17.27 6.30
CA PRO A 402 21.26 18.03 5.41
C PRO A 402 21.84 18.14 4.00
N GLY A 403 20.97 18.02 3.00
CA GLY A 403 21.32 18.14 1.58
C GLY A 403 22.10 16.95 1.03
N GLU A 404 22.14 15.79 1.68
CA GLU A 404 22.74 14.57 1.11
C GLU A 404 21.99 14.05 -0.12
N ASN A 405 22.69 13.24 -0.91
CA ASN A 405 22.15 12.51 -2.06
C ASN A 405 20.97 11.61 -1.64
N ILE A 406 19.92 11.56 -2.47
CA ILE A 406 18.82 10.60 -2.25
C ILE A 406 19.24 9.27 -2.85
N ASN A 407 19.46 8.26 -2.01
CA ASN A 407 19.68 6.90 -2.50
C ASN A 407 18.37 6.32 -3.07
N LEU A 408 18.30 6.14 -4.39
CA LEU A 408 17.18 5.50 -5.06
C LEU A 408 17.30 3.97 -4.99
N PHE A 409 18.52 3.45 -5.16
CA PHE A 409 18.84 2.04 -5.04
C PHE A 409 20.18 1.82 -4.32
N SER A 410 20.22 0.80 -3.47
CA SER A 410 21.40 0.26 -2.83
C SER A 410 21.28 -1.26 -2.72
N ALA A 411 22.18 -2.00 -3.37
CA ALA A 411 22.20 -3.47 -3.30
C ALA A 411 22.43 -4.03 -1.88
N SER A 412 22.96 -3.24 -0.95
CA SER A 412 23.08 -3.62 0.46
C SER A 412 21.74 -3.64 1.23
N HIS A 413 20.72 -2.90 0.77
CA HIS A 413 19.50 -2.65 1.55
C HIS A 413 18.23 -3.05 0.78
N ASP A 414 18.13 -2.73 -0.51
CA ASP A 414 16.87 -2.82 -1.28
C ASP A 414 16.59 -4.21 -1.87
N ARG A 415 16.99 -5.29 -1.18
CA ARG A 415 17.00 -6.64 -1.77
C ARG A 415 15.62 -7.27 -1.92
N LYS A 416 14.68 -6.91 -1.04
CA LYS A 416 13.36 -7.56 -0.93
C LYS A 416 12.33 -7.03 -1.94
N ASP A 417 12.43 -5.77 -2.34
CA ASP A 417 11.40 -5.06 -3.10
C ASP A 417 11.70 -5.01 -4.62
N LEU A 418 12.73 -5.71 -5.10
CA LEU A 418 13.09 -5.76 -6.52
C LEU A 418 12.13 -6.65 -7.31
N LEU A 419 11.62 -6.11 -8.41
CA LEU A 419 10.76 -6.84 -9.33
C LEU A 419 11.55 -7.30 -10.54
N PHE A 420 11.36 -8.56 -10.90
CA PHE A 420 12.01 -9.21 -12.03
C PHE A 420 10.96 -9.75 -13.01
N PRO A 421 11.28 -9.86 -14.30
CA PRO A 421 10.42 -10.52 -15.25
C PRO A 421 10.34 -12.02 -14.97
N HIS A 422 9.26 -12.67 -15.41
CA HIS A 422 9.18 -14.13 -15.33
C HIS A 422 10.29 -14.79 -16.14
N TYR A 423 10.84 -15.86 -15.58
CA TYR A 423 11.72 -16.77 -16.30
C TYR A 423 10.99 -17.35 -17.53
N SER A 424 11.69 -17.44 -18.66
CA SER A 424 11.14 -18.04 -19.87
C SER A 424 12.18 -18.85 -20.62
N LYS A 425 11.75 -19.70 -21.56
CA LYS A 425 12.67 -20.46 -22.40
C LYS A 425 13.58 -19.56 -23.26
N THR A 426 13.12 -18.36 -23.60
CA THR A 426 13.85 -17.40 -24.45
C THR A 426 14.68 -16.40 -23.66
N MET A 427 14.46 -16.29 -22.35
CA MET A 427 15.19 -15.39 -21.45
C MET A 427 15.41 -16.07 -20.11
N GLN A 428 16.67 -16.47 -19.88
CA GLN A 428 17.14 -17.06 -18.63
C GLN A 428 18.03 -16.06 -17.93
N TYR A 429 17.93 -15.91 -16.61
CA TYR A 429 18.80 -14.99 -15.89
C TYR A 429 19.17 -15.51 -14.51
N ASP A 430 20.34 -15.09 -14.05
CA ASP A 430 20.91 -15.36 -12.74
C ASP A 430 21.06 -14.02 -12.01
N VAL A 431 20.56 -13.95 -10.78
CA VAL A 431 20.70 -12.78 -9.90
C VAL A 431 21.51 -13.19 -8.68
N THR A 432 22.60 -12.49 -8.43
CA THR A 432 23.48 -12.76 -7.29
C THR A 432 23.89 -11.47 -6.61
N TYR A 433 24.16 -11.54 -5.30
CA TYR A 433 24.78 -10.43 -4.57
C TYR A 433 26.26 -10.73 -4.37
N LYS A 434 27.11 -9.81 -4.81
CA LYS A 434 28.58 -9.90 -4.67
C LYS A 434 29.07 -8.79 -3.75
N SER A 435 30.34 -8.85 -3.34
CA SER A 435 31.02 -7.69 -2.75
C SER A 435 31.02 -6.52 -3.74
N GLY A 436 30.80 -5.32 -3.24
CA GLY A 436 30.76 -4.10 -4.02
C GLY A 436 32.16 -3.59 -4.38
N SER A 437 32.25 -2.28 -4.59
CA SER A 437 33.50 -1.59 -4.92
C SER A 437 34.48 -1.50 -3.75
N ASP A 438 33.98 -1.64 -2.52
CA ASP A 438 34.78 -1.89 -1.33
C ASP A 438 34.30 -3.17 -0.61
N GLY A 439 35.12 -3.73 0.27
CA GLY A 439 34.79 -4.98 0.98
C GLY A 439 33.57 -4.88 1.93
N ASN A 440 33.00 -3.69 2.12
CA ASN A 440 31.89 -3.42 3.04
C ASN A 440 30.56 -3.17 2.33
N THR A 441 30.59 -3.00 1.01
CA THR A 441 29.41 -2.79 0.15
C THR A 441 29.00 -4.09 -0.53
N ALA A 442 27.74 -4.14 -0.98
CA ALA A 442 27.24 -5.21 -1.82
C ALA A 442 26.87 -4.67 -3.20
N SER A 443 26.94 -5.52 -4.20
CA SER A 443 26.49 -5.23 -5.56
C SER A 443 25.45 -6.24 -6.03
N LEU A 444 24.47 -5.78 -6.81
CA LEU A 444 23.51 -6.60 -7.53
C LEU A 444 24.13 -7.00 -8.87
N ALA A 445 24.55 -8.25 -8.98
CA ALA A 445 25.12 -8.82 -10.17
C ALA A 445 24.07 -9.64 -10.94
N VAL A 446 23.74 -9.19 -12.14
CA VAL A 446 22.78 -9.83 -13.04
C VAL A 446 23.52 -10.38 -14.25
N LYS A 447 23.19 -11.61 -14.63
CA LYS A 447 23.61 -12.24 -15.88
C LYS A 447 22.38 -12.77 -16.60
N VAL A 448 22.20 -12.36 -17.85
CA VAL A 448 21.04 -12.70 -18.68
C VAL A 448 21.51 -13.43 -19.92
N ARG A 449 20.81 -14.50 -20.27
CA ARG A 449 21.01 -15.29 -21.48
C ARG A 449 19.75 -15.25 -22.34
N TYR A 450 19.90 -14.80 -23.58
CA TYR A 450 18.82 -14.70 -24.57
C TYR A 450 18.94 -15.80 -25.63
N SER A 451 17.79 -16.29 -26.09
CA SER A 451 17.71 -17.07 -27.33
C SER A 451 17.45 -16.15 -28.52
N ASP A 452 17.71 -16.64 -29.73
CA ASP A 452 17.51 -15.89 -30.99
C ASP A 452 16.02 -15.54 -31.23
N GLU A 453 15.10 -16.15 -30.49
CA GLU A 453 13.65 -15.93 -30.57
C GLU A 453 13.15 -14.91 -29.54
N ASN A 454 14.01 -14.41 -28.67
CA ASN A 454 13.63 -13.46 -27.64
C ASN A 454 13.23 -12.10 -28.25
N LYS A 455 12.20 -11.48 -27.68
CA LYS A 455 11.66 -10.19 -28.17
C LYS A 455 11.52 -9.14 -27.09
N ILE A 456 11.88 -9.48 -25.85
CA ILE A 456 11.54 -8.68 -24.67
C ILE A 456 12.80 -8.56 -23.83
N PRO A 457 13.22 -7.34 -23.46
CA PRO A 457 14.43 -7.17 -22.67
C PRO A 457 14.19 -7.60 -21.23
N PHE A 458 15.27 -8.00 -20.57
CA PHE A 458 15.30 -8.18 -19.13
C PHE A 458 15.32 -6.81 -18.46
N GLY A 459 14.64 -6.66 -17.32
CA GLY A 459 14.85 -5.51 -16.46
C GLY A 459 14.56 -5.78 -15.00
N VAL A 460 15.06 -4.90 -14.14
CA VAL A 460 14.81 -4.91 -12.71
C VAL A 460 14.12 -3.61 -12.35
N GLN A 461 13.01 -3.68 -11.61
CA GLN A 461 12.28 -2.49 -11.14
C GLN A 461 12.35 -2.37 -9.63
N LEU A 462 12.41 -1.13 -9.14
CA LEU A 462 12.24 -0.80 -7.72
C LEU A 462 11.34 0.42 -7.58
N ALA A 463 10.36 0.36 -6.68
CA ALA A 463 9.57 1.53 -6.28
C ALA A 463 10.43 2.49 -5.45
N VAL A 464 10.37 3.79 -5.75
CA VAL A 464 11.21 4.83 -5.11
C VAL A 464 10.42 6.05 -4.64
N ASP A 465 9.09 6.04 -4.81
CA ASP A 465 8.20 7.13 -4.40
C ASP A 465 8.34 7.50 -2.93
N GLU A 466 8.36 6.52 -2.02
CA GLU A 466 8.53 6.80 -0.59
C GLU A 466 9.86 7.50 -0.29
N LYS A 467 10.94 7.11 -0.99
CA LYS A 467 12.28 7.69 -0.81
C LYS A 467 12.31 9.14 -1.29
N VAL A 468 11.70 9.41 -2.44
CA VAL A 468 11.66 10.74 -3.04
C VAL A 468 10.70 11.68 -2.30
N LYS A 469 9.49 11.21 -1.96
CA LYS A 469 8.50 11.99 -1.19
C LYS A 469 9.00 12.38 0.19
N SER A 470 9.88 11.57 0.79
CA SER A 470 10.47 11.88 2.10
C SER A 470 11.27 13.19 2.13
N VAL A 471 11.67 13.70 0.95
CA VAL A 471 12.55 14.86 0.78
C VAL A 471 11.94 15.98 -0.07
N TYR A 472 10.64 15.87 -0.42
CA TYR A 472 9.94 16.81 -1.29
C TYR A 472 10.09 18.29 -0.86
N ASP A 473 10.05 18.54 0.45
CA ASP A 473 10.08 19.89 1.04
C ASP A 473 11.49 20.51 1.13
N GLU A 474 12.50 19.92 0.51
CA GLU A 474 13.90 20.34 0.67
C GLU A 474 14.35 21.44 -0.29
N GLN A 475 13.53 21.85 -1.28
CA GLN A 475 13.94 22.82 -2.32
C GLN A 475 15.30 22.48 -2.95
N ASN A 476 15.65 21.19 -3.01
CA ASN A 476 16.90 20.74 -3.59
C ASN A 476 16.76 20.67 -5.11
N ASP A 477 17.65 21.36 -5.82
CA ASP A 477 17.76 21.31 -7.28
C ASP A 477 18.50 20.04 -7.73
N PHE A 478 17.90 18.87 -7.45
CA PHE A 478 18.41 17.60 -7.96
C PHE A 478 18.45 17.65 -9.49
N SER A 479 19.66 17.55 -10.03
CA SER A 479 19.92 17.80 -11.45
C SER A 479 20.56 16.58 -12.14
N TYR A 480 21.03 15.61 -11.36
CA TYR A 480 21.76 14.46 -11.86
C TYR A 480 21.31 13.17 -11.16
N ILE A 481 21.39 12.07 -11.90
CA ILE A 481 21.42 10.72 -11.35
C ILE A 481 22.83 10.17 -11.49
N VAL A 482 23.33 9.57 -10.42
CA VAL A 482 24.60 8.86 -10.43
C VAL A 482 24.34 7.37 -10.26
N ILE A 483 25.01 6.58 -11.09
CA ILE A 483 24.98 5.12 -11.03
C ILE A 483 26.39 4.65 -10.71
N ARG A 484 26.55 3.95 -9.59
CA ARG A 484 27.81 3.26 -9.29
C ARG A 484 27.69 1.81 -9.73
N GLY A 485 28.40 1.48 -10.81
CA GLY A 485 28.22 0.22 -11.53
C GLY A 485 29.41 -0.14 -12.39
N ARG A 486 29.43 -1.40 -12.84
CA ARG A 486 30.36 -1.92 -13.82
C ARG A 486 29.70 -3.01 -14.68
N SER A 487 30.35 -3.37 -15.77
CA SER A 487 29.98 -4.52 -16.56
C SER A 487 30.29 -5.81 -15.80
N ASN A 488 29.40 -6.80 -15.90
CA ASN A 488 29.59 -8.15 -15.35
C ASN A 488 30.50 -9.02 -16.27
N GLN A 489 30.99 -8.46 -17.39
CA GLN A 489 31.90 -9.13 -18.31
C GLN A 489 33.21 -8.34 -18.42
N ASN A 490 34.28 -8.97 -18.91
CA ASN A 490 35.57 -8.31 -19.21
C ASN A 490 35.50 -7.35 -20.42
N ILE A 491 34.31 -6.90 -20.81
CA ILE A 491 34.05 -5.94 -21.89
C ILE A 491 33.06 -4.89 -21.39
N THR A 492 33.03 -3.71 -22.01
CA THR A 492 32.01 -2.69 -21.73
C THR A 492 30.62 -3.23 -22.08
N SER A 493 29.61 -2.78 -21.34
CA SER A 493 28.21 -3.11 -21.62
C SER A 493 27.36 -1.85 -21.51
N SER A 494 26.15 -1.86 -22.07
CA SER A 494 25.21 -0.75 -21.90
C SER A 494 23.91 -1.27 -21.28
N VAL A 495 23.36 -0.46 -20.39
CA VAL A 495 22.03 -0.64 -19.80
C VAL A 495 21.20 0.60 -20.04
N LYS A 496 19.88 0.43 -20.09
CA LYS A 496 18.93 1.54 -20.07
C LYS A 496 18.49 1.77 -18.64
N LEU A 497 18.58 3.03 -18.18
CA LEU A 497 17.94 3.47 -16.95
C LEU A 497 16.63 4.16 -17.32
N ASN A 498 15.51 3.62 -16.85
CA ASN A 498 14.20 4.24 -16.96
C ASN A 498 13.79 4.84 -15.62
N LEU A 499 13.24 6.04 -15.66
CA LEU A 499 12.64 6.74 -14.54
C LEU A 499 11.15 6.83 -14.81
N LEU A 500 10.36 6.14 -13.99
CA LEU A 500 8.92 6.09 -14.11
C LEU A 500 8.34 7.16 -13.20
N THR A 501 7.41 7.94 -13.72
CA THR A 501 6.72 8.99 -12.98
C THR A 501 5.32 8.57 -12.54
N ASP A 502 4.80 9.24 -11.53
CA ASP A 502 3.45 9.06 -10.98
C ASP A 502 2.34 9.25 -12.03
N ASP A 503 2.54 10.07 -13.06
CA ASP A 503 1.65 10.27 -14.20
C ASP A 503 1.84 9.23 -15.31
N GLY A 504 2.64 8.19 -15.07
CA GLY A 504 2.78 7.04 -15.94
C GLY A 504 3.70 7.28 -17.13
N ARG A 505 4.45 8.39 -17.19
CA ARG A 505 5.52 8.53 -18.19
C ARG A 505 6.76 7.75 -17.77
N SER A 506 7.59 7.45 -18.75
CA SER A 506 8.91 6.84 -18.58
C SER A 506 9.94 7.67 -19.33
N PHE A 507 10.98 8.06 -18.60
CA PHE A 507 12.10 8.80 -19.12
C PHE A 507 13.33 7.91 -19.11
N THR A 508 13.96 7.74 -20.26
CA THR A 508 15.02 6.76 -20.49
C THR A 508 16.34 7.45 -20.84
N SER A 509 17.43 6.93 -20.29
CA SER A 509 18.80 7.23 -20.73
C SER A 509 19.59 5.94 -20.91
N ASN A 510 20.46 5.91 -21.91
CA ASN A 510 21.46 4.85 -22.05
C ASN A 510 22.63 5.15 -21.09
N VAL A 511 23.15 4.11 -20.47
CA VAL A 511 24.25 4.16 -19.51
C VAL A 511 25.30 3.17 -19.96
N GLU A 512 26.54 3.63 -20.14
CA GLU A 512 27.66 2.78 -20.52
C GLU A 512 28.44 2.34 -19.28
N LEU A 513 28.44 1.03 -19.02
CA LEU A 513 29.16 0.41 -17.91
C LEU A 513 30.56 -0.03 -18.37
N GLN A 514 31.59 0.48 -17.70
CA GLN A 514 32.98 0.07 -17.91
C GLN A 514 33.30 -1.22 -17.14
N THR A 515 34.46 -1.83 -17.39
CA THR A 515 34.88 -3.08 -16.72
C THR A 515 35.31 -2.87 -15.25
N GLN A 516 35.66 -1.64 -14.90
CA GLN A 516 36.00 -1.22 -13.53
C GLN A 516 34.81 -0.51 -12.88
N TRP A 517 34.78 -0.54 -11.54
CA TRP A 517 33.83 0.26 -10.78
C TRP A 517 34.04 1.75 -11.04
N GLN A 518 32.95 2.43 -11.36
CA GLN A 518 32.94 3.86 -11.61
C GLN A 518 31.59 4.45 -11.21
N GLU A 519 31.58 5.76 -10.99
CA GLU A 519 30.36 6.55 -10.90
C GLU A 519 30.07 7.17 -12.27
N ILE A 520 28.88 6.88 -12.78
CA ILE A 520 28.41 7.37 -14.07
C ILE A 520 27.36 8.43 -13.79
N VAL A 521 27.67 9.67 -14.13
CA VAL A 521 26.78 10.81 -13.90
C VAL A 521 25.93 11.05 -15.14
N VAL A 522 24.61 11.07 -14.97
CA VAL A 522 23.63 11.32 -16.02
C VAL A 522 22.78 12.55 -15.65
N PRO A 523 22.86 13.66 -16.41
CA PRO A 523 22.03 14.83 -16.14
C PRO A 523 20.55 14.55 -16.43
N LEU A 524 19.63 14.94 -15.53
CA LEU A 524 18.20 14.73 -15.72
C LEU A 524 17.65 15.29 -17.05
N PRO A 525 18.10 16.46 -17.56
CA PRO A 525 17.63 16.98 -18.86
C PRO A 525 18.01 16.15 -20.08
N THR A 526 18.96 15.21 -19.97
CA THR A 526 19.35 14.35 -21.09
C THR A 526 18.40 13.16 -21.27
N PHE A 527 17.65 12.77 -20.23
CA PHE A 527 16.66 11.73 -20.34
C PHE A 527 15.58 12.10 -21.36
N LYS A 528 15.16 11.12 -22.16
CA LYS A 528 14.13 11.29 -23.20
C LYS A 528 12.93 10.42 -22.89
N VAL A 529 11.75 10.88 -23.30
CA VAL A 529 10.54 10.06 -23.25
C VAL A 529 10.80 8.74 -23.99
N GLY A 530 10.51 7.62 -23.34
CA GLY A 530 10.79 6.29 -23.85
C GLY A 530 9.78 5.26 -23.35
N SER A 531 10.04 3.99 -23.62
CA SER A 531 9.20 2.87 -23.18
C SER A 531 9.66 2.31 -21.82
N SER A 532 8.73 1.81 -21.02
CA SER A 532 9.02 1.04 -19.81
C SER A 532 8.62 -0.43 -19.96
N LEU A 533 9.27 -1.31 -19.20
CA LEU A 533 8.76 -2.67 -19.01
C LEU A 533 7.51 -2.63 -18.11
N VAL A 534 6.58 -3.55 -18.31
CA VAL A 534 5.47 -3.80 -17.37
C VAL A 534 5.94 -4.88 -16.40
N LEU A 535 6.32 -4.45 -15.18
CA LEU A 535 6.77 -5.34 -14.10
C LEU A 535 5.85 -5.23 -12.87
N PRO A 536 5.49 -6.36 -12.21
CA PRO A 536 5.70 -7.72 -12.70
C PRO A 536 4.94 -7.94 -14.02
N ASN A 537 5.37 -8.92 -14.82
CA ASN A 537 4.72 -9.20 -16.08
C ASN A 537 3.23 -9.53 -15.85
N SER A 538 2.34 -8.88 -16.58
CA SER A 538 0.91 -9.13 -16.46
C SER A 538 0.55 -10.56 -16.88
N TYR A 539 -0.45 -11.12 -16.20
CA TYR A 539 -1.13 -12.34 -16.61
C TYR A 539 -2.55 -12.01 -17.11
N PRO A 540 -3.03 -12.62 -18.21
CA PRO A 540 -2.39 -13.66 -19.01
C PRO A 540 -1.21 -13.19 -19.87
N LEU A 541 -0.31 -14.09 -20.25
CA LEU A 541 0.98 -13.79 -20.88
C LEU A 541 0.92 -13.12 -22.27
N PHE A 542 -0.28 -12.94 -22.83
CA PHE A 542 -0.52 -12.19 -24.07
C PHE A 542 -0.64 -10.67 -23.85
N LEU A 543 -0.80 -10.23 -22.60
CA LEU A 543 -0.87 -8.81 -22.27
C LEU A 543 0.47 -8.12 -22.59
N PRO A 544 0.45 -6.81 -22.90
CA PRO A 544 1.66 -6.07 -23.22
C PRO A 544 2.72 -6.19 -22.11
N ARG A 545 3.98 -6.43 -22.50
CA ARG A 545 5.12 -6.48 -21.57
C ARG A 545 5.98 -5.21 -21.62
N VAL A 546 5.70 -4.36 -22.60
CA VAL A 546 6.34 -3.07 -22.82
C VAL A 546 5.22 -2.06 -22.98
N ARG A 547 5.41 -0.88 -22.40
CA ARG A 547 4.48 0.23 -22.44
C ARG A 547 5.20 1.44 -23.01
N GLU A 548 4.60 2.02 -24.04
CA GLU A 548 5.05 3.31 -24.59
C GLU A 548 4.56 4.44 -23.70
N SER A 549 5.40 5.46 -23.51
CA SER A 549 4.99 6.68 -22.81
C SER A 549 4.17 7.60 -23.71
N LEU A 550 3.27 8.37 -23.10
CA LEU A 550 2.59 9.48 -23.77
C LEU A 550 3.63 10.50 -24.26
N SER A 551 3.51 10.94 -25.52
CA SER A 551 4.53 11.76 -26.21
C SER A 551 4.49 13.25 -25.88
N ASP A 552 3.57 13.69 -25.01
CA ASP A 552 3.45 15.11 -24.66
C ASP A 552 4.67 15.61 -23.91
N ALA A 553 5.16 16.80 -24.29
CA ALA A 553 6.31 17.43 -23.68
C ALA A 553 6.00 17.86 -22.24
N LYS A 554 6.47 17.06 -21.27
CA LYS A 554 6.60 17.45 -19.87
C LYS A 554 8.06 17.35 -19.45
N GLU A 555 8.49 18.31 -18.64
CA GLU A 555 9.81 18.27 -18.02
C GLU A 555 9.85 17.17 -16.95
N LEU A 556 11.01 16.52 -16.85
CA LEU A 556 11.26 15.49 -15.86
C LEU A 556 11.43 16.13 -14.49
N ASN A 557 10.50 15.85 -13.58
CA ASN A 557 10.61 16.27 -12.18
C ASN A 557 11.04 15.08 -11.30
N PRO A 558 12.20 15.14 -10.62
CA PRO A 558 12.65 14.07 -9.73
C PRO A 558 11.66 13.75 -8.61
N PHE A 559 10.86 14.74 -8.18
CA PHE A 559 9.89 14.57 -7.11
C PHE A 559 8.65 13.75 -7.49
N ASN A 560 8.45 13.49 -8.77
CA ASN A 560 7.34 12.70 -9.29
C ASN A 560 7.73 11.24 -9.57
N PHE A 561 8.96 10.83 -9.22
CA PHE A 561 9.41 9.46 -9.49
C PHE A 561 8.63 8.45 -8.66
N CYS A 562 8.04 7.46 -9.34
CA CYS A 562 7.36 6.35 -8.70
C CYS A 562 8.24 5.09 -8.64
N ALA A 563 9.04 4.84 -9.68
CA ALA A 563 9.93 3.70 -9.77
C ALA A 563 11.13 3.98 -10.69
N ILE A 564 12.17 3.17 -10.54
CA ILE A 564 13.27 3.08 -11.50
C ILE A 564 13.30 1.70 -12.14
N GLN A 565 13.76 1.60 -13.40
CA GLN A 565 14.10 0.32 -14.03
C GLN A 565 15.51 0.33 -14.60
N ILE A 566 16.26 -0.74 -14.36
CA ILE A 566 17.51 -1.04 -15.06
C ILE A 566 17.19 -2.12 -16.09
N VAL A 567 17.37 -1.82 -17.38
CA VAL A 567 16.99 -2.69 -18.49
C VAL A 567 18.21 -3.11 -19.30
N CYS A 568 18.34 -4.41 -19.54
CA CYS A 568 19.32 -5.01 -20.44
C CYS A 568 18.65 -5.39 -21.75
N GLU A 569 19.09 -4.79 -22.86
CA GLU A 569 18.57 -5.17 -24.17
C GLU A 569 19.25 -6.44 -24.72
N ASP A 570 18.55 -7.11 -25.62
CA ASP A 570 19.09 -8.21 -26.39
C ASP A 570 19.98 -7.66 -27.52
N ASN A 571 21.30 -7.74 -27.35
CA ASN A 571 22.25 -7.36 -28.39
C ASN A 571 22.39 -8.50 -29.40
N MET A 572 21.38 -8.62 -30.28
CA MET A 572 21.24 -9.60 -31.38
C MET A 572 22.47 -9.75 -32.29
N LYS A 573 23.45 -8.85 -32.21
CA LYS A 573 24.61 -8.82 -33.11
C LYS A 573 25.86 -9.52 -32.58
N GLU A 574 26.07 -9.65 -31.26
CA GLU A 574 27.41 -10.09 -30.78
C GLU A 574 27.44 -11.06 -29.58
N LYS A 575 26.42 -11.18 -28.71
CA LYS A 575 26.45 -12.18 -27.62
C LYS A 575 25.06 -12.61 -27.15
N LYS A 576 24.87 -13.93 -26.97
CA LYS A 576 23.69 -14.55 -26.31
C LYS A 576 23.67 -14.34 -24.79
N GLU A 577 24.63 -13.61 -24.24
CA GLU A 577 24.77 -13.36 -22.80
C GLU A 577 25.19 -11.91 -22.53
N THR A 578 24.47 -11.23 -21.65
CA THR A 578 24.72 -9.86 -21.19
C THR A 578 24.49 -9.74 -19.68
N GLY A 579 24.81 -8.61 -19.06
CA GLY A 579 24.63 -8.39 -17.64
C GLY A 579 25.26 -7.11 -17.11
N PHE A 580 25.03 -6.85 -15.83
CA PHE A 580 25.57 -5.71 -15.10
C PHE A 580 25.88 -6.07 -13.64
N GLU A 581 26.73 -5.27 -13.02
CA GLU A 581 26.86 -5.20 -11.55
C GLU A 581 26.61 -3.77 -11.11
N ILE A 582 25.59 -3.55 -10.28
CA ILE A 582 25.24 -2.21 -9.77
C ILE A 582 25.27 -2.23 -8.24
N GLU A 583 25.99 -1.29 -7.67
CA GLU A 583 26.10 -1.10 -6.22
C GLU A 583 25.00 -0.15 -5.73
N SER A 584 24.86 1.01 -6.39
CA SER A 584 23.90 2.03 -6.01
C SER A 584 23.46 2.93 -7.16
N ILE A 585 22.29 3.56 -7.00
CA ILE A 585 21.77 4.63 -7.83
C ILE A 585 21.28 5.73 -6.89
N TYR A 586 21.65 6.98 -7.13
CA TYR A 586 21.23 8.10 -6.29
C TYR A 586 21.00 9.39 -7.07
N LEU A 587 20.12 10.26 -6.55
CA LEU A 587 19.94 11.64 -7.01
C LEU A 587 20.94 12.55 -6.31
N THR A 588 21.52 13.48 -7.06
CA THR A 588 22.47 14.47 -6.53
C THR A 588 22.25 15.86 -7.13
N THR A 589 22.75 16.86 -6.41
CA THR A 589 22.78 18.26 -6.84
C THR A 589 24.09 18.54 -7.57
N GLN A 590 24.15 19.65 -8.31
CA GLN A 590 25.38 20.05 -9.00
C GLN A 590 26.58 20.24 -8.05
N ASN A 591 26.34 20.69 -6.82
CA ASN A 591 27.38 20.97 -5.83
C ASN A 591 27.93 19.72 -5.14
N GLN A 592 27.35 18.54 -5.39
CA GLN A 592 27.69 17.28 -4.73
C GLN A 592 28.01 16.16 -5.71
N MET A 593 28.26 16.53 -6.96
CA MET A 593 28.73 15.58 -7.96
C MET A 593 30.05 14.93 -7.52
N PRO A 594 30.25 13.64 -7.82
CA PRO A 594 31.57 13.02 -7.66
C PRO A 594 32.60 13.70 -8.56
N GLU A 595 33.85 13.74 -8.09
CA GLU A 595 35.00 14.34 -8.81
C GLU A 595 35.39 13.58 -10.09
#